data_AF-A0AAV9EZM5-F1
#
_entry.id   AF-A0AAV9EZM5-F1
#
_cell.length_a   1.000
_cell.length_b   1.000
_cell.length_c   1.000
_cell.angle_alpha   90.00
_cell.angle_beta   90.00
_cell.angle_gamma   90.00
#
_symmetry.space_group_name_H-M   'P 1'
#
loop_
_entity.id
_entity.type
_entity.pdbx_description
1 polymer ?
#
loop_
_entity_poly.entity_id
_entity_poly.type
_entity_poly.pdbx_seq_one_letter_code
_entity_poly.pdbx_strand_id
1 'polypeptide(L)'
;MQDPFYCFSGGTSSEDLTDPSTPAATQSGQSIAVSVYRTKMSGRSRLITVTWCKDLLIHGLTVSVDDSCFSSSSSSVSPNNNNNNQCKVELRPWYFWRRQGSKRLDDIGSSSPIDVFWDLRTAKFSAGEPEPRSGYYVAVVSGDEVVLLLGDQKKEAYRKTGARPSLDSARAVSRKEHVFGKRRFATRASFFGERRAHEISIECEQAREGGTGGGGDPEMVVRVDGAVSVRVKHLQWKFRGNECISVNKARVEVYWDVHDWLFCPGLRHALFIFKPAVSSAVVAAAAAADTMSSDCSMVAAGVSEFCLFLYAWRLD
;
A
#
# COMPACT_ATOMS: atom_id res chain seq x y z
N MET A 1 5.40 15.53 9.73
CA MET A 1 5.31 14.15 9.22
C MET A 1 5.34 13.24 10.45
N GLN A 2 4.21 12.63 10.80
CA GLN A 2 4.13 11.64 11.88
C GLN A 2 4.14 10.25 11.26
N ASP A 3 4.98 9.37 11.79
CA ASP A 3 5.23 8.03 11.28
C ASP A 3 4.01 7.11 11.39
N PRO A 4 3.70 6.31 10.35
CA PRO A 4 2.58 5.37 10.36
C PRO A 4 2.81 4.12 11.24
N PHE A 5 3.90 4.06 12.01
CA PHE A 5 4.29 2.88 12.81
C PHE A 5 3.61 2.79 14.19
N TYR A 6 2.87 3.81 14.63
CA TYR A 6 2.09 3.77 15.87
C TYR A 6 0.75 3.03 15.71
N CYS A 7 0.83 1.74 15.35
CA CYS A 7 -0.34 0.86 15.35
C CYS A 7 -0.57 0.17 16.70
N PHE A 8 0.43 0.12 17.59
CA PHE A 8 0.31 -0.49 18.91
C PHE A 8 1.15 0.26 19.94
N SER A 9 0.54 1.13 20.75
CA SER A 9 1.15 1.60 22.00
C SER A 9 0.28 1.18 23.17
N GLY A 10 0.64 0.02 23.74
CA GLY A 10 0.38 -0.29 25.15
C GLY A 10 1.72 -0.15 25.87
N GLY A 11 1.79 0.76 26.84
CA GLY A 11 3.04 1.19 27.45
C GLY A 11 3.71 0.14 28.33
N THR A 12 5.05 0.14 28.30
CA THR A 12 5.90 -0.17 29.45
C THR A 12 7.15 0.70 29.33
N SER A 13 7.40 1.49 30.36
CA SER A 13 8.57 2.35 30.53
C SER A 13 9.86 1.56 30.57
N SER A 14 10.85 1.94 29.77
CA SER A 14 12.27 1.99 30.17
C SER A 14 13.02 2.86 29.18
N GLU A 15 13.80 3.76 29.74
CA GLU A 15 14.56 4.82 29.09
C GLU A 15 15.76 4.19 28.38
N ASP A 16 15.89 4.34 27.06
CA ASP A 16 17.20 4.35 26.41
C ASP A 16 17.17 5.20 25.13
N LEU A 17 18.16 6.06 25.00
CA LEU A 17 18.26 7.14 24.03
C LEU A 17 18.64 6.58 22.66
N THR A 18 17.69 6.46 21.74
CA THR A 18 17.97 6.17 20.32
C THR A 18 17.12 7.02 19.37
N ASP A 19 17.78 7.43 18.28
CA ASP A 19 17.38 8.36 17.21
C ASP A 19 15.93 8.15 16.67
N PRO A 20 15.09 9.21 16.54
CA PRO A 20 13.67 9.10 16.17
C PRO A 20 13.37 8.67 14.73
N SER A 21 14.34 8.15 13.98
CA SER A 21 14.18 7.69 12.59
C SER A 21 14.13 6.16 12.41
N THR A 22 14.15 5.40 13.51
CA THR A 22 14.12 3.93 13.46
C THR A 22 12.78 3.40 14.00
N PRO A 23 11.92 2.75 13.20
CA PRO A 23 10.76 2.07 13.75
C PRO A 23 11.23 0.91 14.64
N ALA A 24 10.94 1.03 15.93
CA ALA A 24 11.30 0.08 16.97
C ALA A 24 10.89 -1.35 16.60
N ALA A 25 11.89 -2.24 16.62
CA ALA A 25 11.80 -3.69 16.78
C ALA A 25 10.74 -4.43 15.93
N THR A 26 11.02 -4.65 14.64
CA THR A 26 10.25 -5.62 13.84
C THR A 26 10.78 -7.03 14.05
N GLN A 27 10.27 -7.72 15.07
CA GLN A 27 10.44 -9.18 15.21
C GLN A 27 9.80 -9.89 14.01
N SER A 28 10.41 -11.01 13.60
CA SER A 28 9.92 -11.90 12.54
C SER A 28 8.45 -12.26 12.76
N GLY A 29 7.53 -11.71 11.94
CA GLY A 29 6.10 -12.05 12.01
C GLY A 29 5.14 -10.90 11.74
N GLN A 30 5.60 -9.64 11.79
CA GLN A 30 4.76 -8.49 11.48
C GLN A 30 4.75 -8.18 9.98
N SER A 31 3.57 -8.06 9.36
CA SER A 31 3.43 -7.64 7.96
C SER A 31 2.44 -6.49 7.85
N ILE A 32 2.74 -5.54 6.96
CA ILE A 32 1.96 -4.33 6.76
C ILE A 32 1.75 -4.12 5.26
N ALA A 33 0.51 -3.83 4.88
CA ALA A 33 0.12 -3.39 3.56
C ALA A 33 -0.69 -2.09 3.66
N VAL A 34 -0.22 -1.02 3.04
CA VAL A 34 -0.87 0.30 3.00
C VAL A 34 -1.30 0.57 1.57
N SER A 35 -2.56 0.91 1.35
CA SER A 35 -3.10 1.27 0.04
C SER A 35 -3.72 2.66 0.10
N VAL A 36 -3.36 3.52 -0.85
CA VAL A 36 -3.90 4.88 -0.96
C VAL A 36 -4.81 4.96 -2.17
N TYR A 37 -6.00 5.50 -1.97
CA TYR A 37 -7.03 5.68 -2.98
C TYR A 37 -7.39 7.15 -3.10
N ARG A 38 -7.57 7.63 -4.32
CA ARG A 38 -8.15 8.94 -4.61
C ARG A 38 -9.61 8.78 -4.97
N THR A 39 -10.48 9.59 -4.40
CA THR A 39 -11.90 9.61 -4.73
C THR A 39 -12.46 11.01 -4.62
N LYS A 40 -13.62 11.24 -5.25
CA LYS A 40 -14.32 12.52 -5.20
C LYS A 40 -15.41 12.43 -4.13
N MET A 41 -15.36 13.35 -3.16
CA MET A 41 -16.36 13.44 -2.09
C MET A 41 -16.84 14.89 -2.00
N SER A 42 -18.14 15.12 -2.05
CA SER A 42 -18.73 16.48 -1.97
C SER A 42 -18.09 17.48 -2.94
N GLY A 43 -17.76 17.03 -4.16
CA GLY A 43 -17.11 17.86 -5.18
C GLY A 43 -15.60 18.07 -5.03
N ARG A 44 -14.96 17.59 -3.95
CA ARG A 44 -13.51 17.71 -3.70
C ARG A 44 -12.80 16.37 -3.89
N SER A 45 -11.58 16.42 -4.41
CA SER A 45 -10.68 15.25 -4.48
C SER A 45 -10.08 14.99 -3.10
N ARG A 46 -10.21 13.76 -2.60
CA ARG A 46 -9.71 13.33 -1.28
C ARG A 46 -8.91 12.03 -1.41
N LEU A 47 -7.97 11.84 -0.48
CA LEU A 47 -7.22 10.59 -0.35
C LEU A 47 -7.78 9.77 0.83
N ILE A 48 -8.03 8.49 0.57
CA ILE A 48 -8.34 7.48 1.57
C ILE A 48 -7.12 6.57 1.70
N THR A 49 -6.59 6.42 2.90
CA THR A 49 -5.53 5.45 3.19
C THR A 49 -6.12 4.26 3.94
N VAL A 50 -5.88 3.06 3.42
CA VAL A 50 -6.29 1.80 4.02
C VAL A 50 -5.04 1.01 4.39
N THR A 51 -4.87 0.76 5.68
CA THR A 51 -3.74 0.00 6.22
C THR A 51 -4.22 -1.31 6.81
N TRP A 52 -3.68 -2.40 6.28
CA TRP A 52 -3.76 -3.72 6.87
C TRP A 52 -2.46 -4.01 7.61
N CYS A 53 -2.58 -4.47 8.84
CA CYS A 53 -1.44 -4.97 9.60
C CYS A 53 -1.72 -6.37 10.13
N LYS A 54 -0.67 -7.13 10.28
CA LYS A 54 -0.69 -8.44 10.91
C LYS A 54 0.47 -8.51 11.88
N ASP A 55 0.15 -8.98 13.07
CA ASP A 55 1.10 -9.45 14.07
C ASP A 55 0.81 -10.95 14.35
N LEU A 56 1.62 -11.60 15.18
CA LEU A 56 1.57 -13.05 15.43
C LEU A 56 0.16 -13.58 15.74
N LEU A 57 -0.68 -12.79 16.41
CA LEU A 57 -2.03 -13.19 16.82
C LEU A 57 -3.14 -12.22 16.38
N ILE A 58 -2.79 -11.10 15.75
CA ILE A 58 -3.72 -9.98 15.56
C ILE A 58 -3.66 -9.53 14.11
N HIS A 59 -4.84 -9.33 13.50
CA HIS A 59 -4.95 -8.56 12.27
C HIS A 59 -5.56 -7.21 12.62
N GLY A 60 -5.10 -6.14 11.98
CA GLY A 60 -5.65 -4.82 12.12
C GLY A 60 -6.02 -4.24 10.77
N LEU A 61 -7.11 -3.48 10.77
CA LEU A 61 -7.53 -2.63 9.66
C LEU A 61 -7.59 -1.20 10.17
N THR A 62 -7.05 -0.28 9.39
CA THR A 62 -7.18 1.14 9.64
C THR A 62 -7.58 1.83 8.34
N VAL A 63 -8.57 2.72 8.41
CA VAL A 63 -9.00 3.56 7.30
C VAL A 63 -8.90 5.01 7.75
N SER A 64 -8.13 5.84 7.05
CA SER A 64 -8.07 7.28 7.29
C SER A 64 -8.43 8.05 6.03
N VAL A 65 -9.00 9.23 6.23
CA VAL A 65 -9.31 10.16 5.14
C VAL A 65 -8.52 11.44 5.36
N ASP A 66 -7.74 11.83 4.35
CA ASP A 66 -6.94 13.05 4.41
C ASP A 66 -7.80 14.27 4.06
N ASP A 67 -7.70 15.31 4.90
CA ASP A 67 -8.39 16.58 4.70
C ASP A 67 -7.49 17.62 3.98
N SER A 68 -6.24 17.29 3.68
CA SER A 68 -5.29 18.25 3.12
C SER A 68 -5.43 18.40 1.59
N CYS A 69 -6.45 19.15 1.15
CA CYS A 69 -6.35 19.90 -0.10
C CYS A 69 -6.03 21.38 0.25
N PHE A 70 -4.76 21.77 0.14
CA PHE A 70 -4.29 23.17 0.12
C PHE A 70 -4.80 24.12 1.22
N SER A 71 -4.81 23.72 2.50
CA SER A 71 -4.78 24.70 3.59
C SER A 71 -3.36 25.21 3.81
N SER A 72 -2.81 25.90 2.80
CA SER A 72 -1.95 27.05 3.10
C SER A 72 -2.78 28.00 3.96
N SER A 73 -2.27 28.33 5.15
CA SER A 73 -2.90 29.07 6.25
C SER A 73 -3.84 28.29 7.18
N SER A 74 -3.27 27.53 8.12
CA SER A 74 -3.18 27.95 9.52
C SER A 74 -2.78 26.75 10.38
N SER A 75 -1.51 26.74 10.77
CA SER A 75 -1.02 25.99 11.92
C SER A 75 -1.75 26.47 13.18
N SER A 76 -2.88 25.84 13.52
CA SER A 76 -3.32 25.78 14.91
C SER A 76 -2.97 24.40 15.42
N VAL A 77 -1.79 24.30 16.03
CA VAL A 77 -1.40 23.19 16.88
C VAL A 77 -2.36 23.20 18.07
N SER A 78 -3.48 22.48 17.96
CA SER A 78 -4.27 22.10 19.12
C SER A 78 -3.64 20.82 19.69
N PRO A 79 -3.14 20.84 20.93
CA PRO A 79 -2.41 19.73 21.54
C PRO A 79 -3.34 18.58 22.00
N ASN A 80 -4.57 18.52 21.49
CA ASN A 80 -5.55 17.47 21.81
C ASN A 80 -6.01 16.81 20.50
N ASN A 81 -5.08 16.13 19.82
CA ASN A 81 -5.30 15.48 18.53
C ASN A 81 -6.09 14.18 18.72
N ASN A 82 -7.41 14.29 18.88
CA ASN A 82 -8.27 13.13 18.71
C ASN A 82 -8.20 12.67 17.24
N ASN A 83 -7.92 11.39 17.03
CA ASN A 83 -7.86 10.69 15.74
C ASN A 83 -9.24 10.66 15.02
N ASN A 84 -9.90 11.80 14.84
CA ASN A 84 -11.29 11.91 14.39
C ASN A 84 -11.45 11.50 12.92
N ASN A 85 -10.38 11.61 12.13
CA ASN A 85 -10.39 11.30 10.68
C ASN A 85 -9.98 9.84 10.38
N GLN A 86 -9.96 8.98 11.41
CA GLN A 86 -9.47 7.61 11.31
C GLN A 86 -10.41 6.59 11.96
N CYS A 87 -10.70 5.52 11.23
CA CYS A 87 -11.34 4.31 11.72
C CYS A 87 -10.29 3.22 11.95
N LYS A 88 -10.18 2.72 13.17
CA LYS A 88 -9.29 1.60 13.54
C LYS A 88 -10.11 0.42 13.99
N VAL A 89 -9.82 -0.75 13.43
CA VAL A 89 -10.48 -2.02 13.70
C VAL A 89 -9.41 -3.06 14.03
N GLU A 90 -9.39 -3.53 15.27
CA GLU A 90 -8.51 -4.63 15.69
C GLU A 90 -9.27 -5.95 15.71
N LEU A 91 -8.76 -6.94 14.98
CA LEU A 91 -9.24 -8.31 14.96
C LEU A 91 -8.38 -9.17 15.90
N ARG A 92 -8.84 -9.34 17.13
CA ARG A 92 -8.25 -10.32 18.05
C ARG A 92 -9.03 -11.65 17.99
N PRO A 93 -8.39 -12.81 18.25
CA PRO A 93 -9.06 -14.12 18.21
C PRO A 93 -10.28 -14.20 19.13
N TRP A 94 -10.26 -13.45 20.23
CA TRP A 94 -11.26 -13.49 21.31
C TRP A 94 -12.34 -12.39 21.18
N TYR A 95 -12.21 -11.45 20.24
CA TYR A 95 -13.13 -10.32 20.05
C TYR A 95 -13.93 -10.44 18.75
N PHE A 96 -14.77 -11.48 18.66
CA PHE A 96 -15.57 -11.76 17.47
C PHE A 96 -16.56 -10.64 17.10
N TRP A 97 -17.03 -9.84 18.06
CA TRP A 97 -17.99 -8.76 17.83
C TRP A 97 -17.40 -7.55 17.08
N ARG A 98 -16.08 -7.34 17.09
CA ARG A 98 -15.45 -6.23 16.35
C ARG A 98 -15.24 -6.53 14.87
N ARG A 99 -15.49 -7.77 14.44
CA ARG A 99 -15.29 -8.21 13.04
C ARG A 99 -16.31 -7.62 12.07
N GLN A 100 -17.42 -7.06 12.55
CA GLN A 100 -18.39 -6.34 11.73
C GLN A 100 -18.78 -5.05 12.45
N GLY A 101 -18.95 -3.97 11.71
CA GLY A 101 -19.40 -2.73 12.30
C GLY A 101 -19.43 -1.56 11.33
N SER A 102 -19.69 -0.39 11.91
CA SER A 102 -19.55 0.89 11.25
C SER A 102 -18.99 1.91 12.23
N LYS A 103 -18.30 2.92 11.70
CA LYS A 103 -17.79 4.06 12.45
C LYS A 103 -17.94 5.30 11.60
N ARG A 104 -18.59 6.31 12.16
CA ARG A 104 -18.64 7.65 11.59
C ARG A 104 -17.37 8.40 11.94
N LEU A 105 -16.82 9.10 10.96
CA LEU A 105 -15.71 10.03 11.12
C LEU A 105 -16.31 11.44 11.20
N ASP A 106 -16.22 12.04 12.37
CA ASP A 106 -16.71 13.39 12.61
C ASP A 106 -15.61 14.40 12.28
N ASP A 107 -15.97 15.52 11.64
CA ASP A 107 -15.14 16.72 11.47
C ASP A 107 -13.97 16.66 10.45
N ILE A 108 -14.28 16.39 9.18
CA ILE A 108 -13.33 16.40 8.03
C ILE A 108 -13.52 17.66 7.14
N GLY A 109 -13.92 18.79 7.74
CA GLY A 109 -14.13 20.04 7.00
C GLY A 109 -15.06 19.92 5.79
N SER A 110 -15.93 18.90 5.79
CA SER A 110 -16.77 18.51 4.66
C SER A 110 -18.24 18.65 5.03
N SER A 111 -19.08 19.01 4.06
CA SER A 111 -20.52 19.22 4.25
C SER A 111 -21.30 17.94 4.55
N SER A 112 -20.67 16.76 4.45
CA SER A 112 -21.33 15.47 4.58
C SER A 112 -20.50 14.52 5.44
N PRO A 113 -21.12 13.78 6.37
CA PRO A 113 -20.39 12.83 7.20
C PRO A 113 -19.76 11.73 6.36
N ILE A 114 -18.66 11.19 6.86
CA ILE A 114 -18.00 10.02 6.28
C ILE A 114 -18.22 8.83 7.20
N ASP A 115 -18.86 7.79 6.67
CA ASP A 115 -19.12 6.56 7.40
C ASP A 115 -18.27 5.42 6.82
N VAL A 116 -17.54 4.74 7.70
CA VAL A 116 -16.75 3.54 7.35
C VAL A 116 -17.49 2.32 7.84
N PHE A 117 -17.79 1.38 6.95
CA PHE A 117 -18.42 0.10 7.25
C PHE A 117 -17.46 -1.04 6.95
N TRP A 118 -17.50 -2.10 7.76
CA TRP A 118 -16.69 -3.29 7.52
C TRP A 118 -17.43 -4.56 7.94
N ASP A 119 -17.18 -5.64 7.21
CA ASP A 119 -17.47 -7.00 7.64
C ASP A 119 -16.30 -7.93 7.28
N LEU A 120 -15.70 -8.49 8.32
CA LEU A 120 -14.52 -9.34 8.31
C LEU A 120 -14.82 -10.68 9.00
N ARG A 121 -16.10 -11.01 9.25
CA ARG A 121 -16.49 -12.22 9.98
C ARG A 121 -16.10 -13.50 9.25
N THR A 122 -16.25 -13.49 7.92
CA THR A 122 -15.93 -14.61 7.03
C THR A 122 -14.62 -14.42 6.27
N ALA A 123 -13.81 -13.43 6.68
CA ALA A 123 -12.57 -13.06 6.03
C ALA A 123 -11.58 -14.22 6.05
N LYS A 124 -11.06 -14.59 4.88
CA LYS A 124 -10.03 -15.62 4.71
C LYS A 124 -8.69 -14.97 4.47
N PHE A 125 -7.75 -15.19 5.38
CA PHE A 125 -6.38 -14.69 5.27
C PHE A 125 -5.44 -15.79 4.77
N SER A 126 -4.46 -15.43 3.94
CA SER A 126 -3.37 -16.35 3.59
C SER A 126 -2.32 -16.36 4.70
N ALA A 127 -1.47 -17.40 4.72
CA ALA A 127 -0.30 -17.40 5.60
C ALA A 127 0.60 -16.19 5.27
N GLY A 128 1.09 -15.49 6.30
CA GLY A 128 1.96 -14.31 6.15
C GLY A 128 1.30 -13.00 5.65
N GLU A 129 0.18 -13.04 4.94
CA GLU A 129 -0.45 -11.83 4.37
C GLU A 129 -1.31 -11.08 5.40
N PRO A 130 -1.23 -9.73 5.47
CA PRO A 130 -2.04 -8.91 6.39
C PRO A 130 -3.45 -8.61 5.85
N GLU A 131 -3.62 -8.62 4.54
CA GLU A 131 -4.90 -8.34 3.88
C GLU A 131 -5.71 -9.63 3.68
N PRO A 132 -7.05 -9.62 3.86
CA PRO A 132 -7.86 -10.78 3.54
C PRO A 132 -7.96 -11.03 2.03
N ARG A 133 -7.96 -12.30 1.64
CA ARG A 133 -8.08 -12.75 0.25
C ARG A 133 -9.52 -12.76 -0.26
N SER A 134 -10.47 -13.06 0.61
CA SER A 134 -11.90 -13.20 0.27
C SER A 134 -12.78 -13.21 1.51
N GLY A 135 -14.09 -13.14 1.32
CA GLY A 135 -15.09 -13.21 2.37
C GLY A 135 -15.17 -11.94 3.22
N TYR A 136 -14.94 -10.77 2.63
CA TYR A 136 -14.99 -9.51 3.36
C TYR A 136 -15.51 -8.33 2.54
N TYR A 137 -15.85 -7.23 3.23
CA TYR A 137 -15.91 -5.91 2.63
C TYR A 137 -15.41 -4.82 3.58
N VAL A 138 -14.89 -3.74 2.99
CA VAL A 138 -14.69 -2.44 3.64
C VAL A 138 -15.27 -1.38 2.72
N ALA A 139 -16.22 -0.59 3.22
CA ALA A 139 -16.91 0.43 2.45
C ALA A 139 -16.73 1.80 3.13
N VAL A 140 -16.40 2.82 2.35
CA VAL A 140 -16.43 4.22 2.79
C VAL A 140 -17.59 4.89 2.08
N VAL A 141 -18.43 5.55 2.85
CA VAL A 141 -19.66 6.21 2.39
C VAL A 141 -19.59 7.69 2.69
N SER A 142 -19.97 8.52 1.73
CA SER A 142 -20.13 9.96 1.91
C SER A 142 -21.31 10.44 1.07
N GLY A 143 -22.21 11.23 1.66
CA GLY A 143 -23.35 11.81 0.94
C GLY A 143 -24.29 10.78 0.28
N ASP A 144 -24.56 9.66 0.96
CA ASP A 144 -25.36 8.52 0.46
C ASP A 144 -24.75 7.78 -0.75
N GLU A 145 -23.45 7.97 -0.98
CA GLU A 145 -22.69 7.27 -2.01
C GLU A 145 -21.55 6.44 -1.42
N VAL A 146 -21.40 5.20 -1.90
CA VAL A 146 -20.22 4.37 -1.62
C VAL A 146 -19.07 4.85 -2.49
N VAL A 147 -18.16 5.60 -1.88
CA VAL A 147 -17.02 6.26 -2.55
C VAL A 147 -15.79 5.36 -2.65
N LEU A 148 -15.67 4.34 -1.78
CA LEU A 148 -14.67 3.27 -1.86
C LEU A 148 -15.29 1.95 -1.39
N LEU A 149 -15.07 0.88 -2.14
CA LEU A 149 -15.51 -0.48 -1.78
C LEU A 149 -14.38 -1.49 -2.04
N LEU A 150 -13.89 -2.09 -0.97
CA LEU A 150 -12.89 -3.16 -0.98
C LEU A 150 -13.54 -4.50 -0.62
N GLY A 151 -12.96 -5.59 -1.10
CA GLY A 151 -13.43 -6.95 -0.85
C GLY A 151 -14.44 -7.48 -1.89
N ASP A 152 -14.81 -8.74 -1.72
CA ASP A 152 -15.64 -9.51 -2.64
C ASP A 152 -17.14 -9.49 -2.26
N GLN A 153 -17.48 -9.13 -1.02
CA GLN A 153 -18.87 -9.08 -0.54
C GLN A 153 -19.62 -7.79 -0.92
N LYS A 154 -19.56 -7.41 -2.19
CA LYS A 154 -20.11 -6.12 -2.68
C LYS A 154 -21.61 -5.99 -2.44
N LYS A 155 -22.39 -7.05 -2.69
CA LYS A 155 -23.85 -7.05 -2.50
C LYS A 155 -24.22 -6.78 -1.03
N GLU A 156 -23.47 -7.36 -0.10
CA GLU A 156 -23.69 -7.18 1.32
C GLU A 156 -23.32 -5.77 1.78
N ALA A 157 -22.24 -5.20 1.25
CA ALA A 157 -21.86 -3.82 1.51
C ALA A 157 -22.97 -2.84 1.12
N TYR A 158 -23.52 -2.92 -0.09
CA TYR A 158 -24.61 -2.04 -0.53
C TYR A 158 -25.90 -2.25 0.29
N ARG A 159 -26.23 -3.49 0.62
CA ARG A 159 -27.38 -3.81 1.47
C ARG A 159 -27.25 -3.19 2.87
N LYS A 160 -26.05 -3.18 3.44
CA LYS A 160 -25.78 -2.69 4.80
C LYS A 160 -25.65 -1.18 4.88
N THR A 161 -25.05 -0.58 3.86
CA THR A 161 -24.86 0.89 3.80
C THR A 161 -26.14 1.60 3.39
N GLY A 162 -27.00 0.98 2.57
CA GLY A 162 -28.16 1.64 1.96
C GLY A 162 -27.80 2.66 0.86
N ALA A 163 -26.52 2.96 0.71
CA ALA A 163 -25.97 3.94 -0.21
C ALA A 163 -25.87 3.41 -1.63
N ARG A 164 -25.96 4.30 -2.61
CA ARG A 164 -25.75 3.96 -4.03
C ARG A 164 -24.25 3.88 -4.37
N PRO A 165 -23.85 3.20 -5.46
CA PRO A 165 -22.50 3.33 -5.97
C PRO A 165 -22.19 4.78 -6.37
N SER A 166 -21.01 5.28 -6.04
CA SER A 166 -20.51 6.55 -6.59
C SER A 166 -20.42 6.48 -8.12
N LEU A 167 -20.71 7.60 -8.80
CA LEU A 167 -20.49 7.74 -10.23
C LEU A 167 -18.99 7.74 -10.56
N ASP A 168 -18.19 8.33 -9.68
CA ASP A 168 -16.73 8.36 -9.76
C ASP A 168 -16.14 7.28 -8.85
N SER A 169 -15.66 6.17 -9.42
CA SER A 169 -15.05 5.10 -8.64
C SER A 169 -13.72 5.56 -8.03
N ALA A 170 -13.48 5.22 -6.75
CA ALA A 170 -12.16 5.39 -6.15
C ALA A 170 -11.07 4.73 -7.00
N ARG A 171 -9.97 5.44 -7.17
CA ARG A 171 -8.83 5.04 -7.95
C ARG A 171 -7.63 4.76 -7.06
N ALA A 172 -6.99 3.62 -7.23
CA ALA A 172 -5.76 3.31 -6.52
C ALA A 172 -4.62 4.23 -6.99
N VAL A 173 -3.93 4.87 -6.04
CA VAL A 173 -2.81 5.80 -6.28
C VAL A 173 -1.49 5.14 -5.90
N SER A 174 -1.44 4.46 -4.77
CA SER A 174 -0.24 3.74 -4.38
C SER A 174 -0.54 2.58 -3.46
N ARG A 175 0.38 1.62 -3.44
CA ARG A 175 0.40 0.54 -2.45
C ARG A 175 1.81 0.39 -1.92
N LYS A 176 1.95 0.29 -0.61
CA LYS A 176 3.20 0.01 0.09
C LYS A 176 3.08 -1.29 0.84
N GLU A 177 4.01 -2.22 0.62
CA GLU A 177 4.01 -3.54 1.23
C GLU A 177 5.35 -3.85 1.88
N HIS A 178 5.30 -4.47 3.06
CA HIS A 178 6.45 -5.04 3.74
C HIS A 178 6.36 -6.56 3.67
N VAL A 179 7.26 -7.17 2.89
CA VAL A 179 7.35 -8.62 2.70
C VAL A 179 8.64 -9.15 3.31
N PHE A 180 8.58 -10.33 3.92
CA PHE A 180 9.70 -10.93 4.63
C PHE A 180 10.08 -12.27 4.00
N GLY A 181 11.38 -12.53 3.86
CA GLY A 181 11.87 -13.74 3.21
C GLY A 181 13.37 -13.90 3.33
N LYS A 182 13.89 -15.10 3.07
CA LYS A 182 15.34 -15.37 3.08
C LYS A 182 16.00 -15.10 1.72
N ARG A 183 15.39 -15.66 0.67
CA ARG A 183 15.93 -15.64 -0.71
C ARG A 183 14.93 -15.14 -1.75
N ARG A 184 13.64 -15.35 -1.51
CA ARG A 184 12.54 -15.00 -2.43
C ARG A 184 11.54 -14.12 -1.71
N PHE A 185 11.14 -13.05 -2.37
CA PHE A 185 10.17 -12.07 -1.90
C PHE A 185 9.07 -11.96 -2.95
N ALA A 186 7.82 -12.17 -2.57
CA ALA A 186 6.71 -12.20 -3.52
C ALA A 186 5.61 -11.23 -3.10
N THR A 187 4.98 -10.60 -4.10
CA THR A 187 3.80 -9.75 -3.96
C THR A 187 2.89 -9.95 -5.16
N ARG A 188 1.68 -9.40 -5.09
CA ARG A 188 0.72 -9.39 -6.19
C ARG A 188 0.19 -7.99 -6.42
N ALA A 189 0.27 -7.51 -7.65
CA ALA A 189 -0.24 -6.21 -8.03
C ALA A 189 -0.87 -6.24 -9.43
N SER A 190 -1.90 -5.43 -9.64
CA SER A 190 -2.42 -5.15 -10.98
C SER A 190 -1.93 -3.78 -11.44
N PHE A 191 -1.48 -3.73 -12.68
CA PHE A 191 -1.09 -2.49 -13.33
C PHE A 191 -2.22 -2.06 -14.28
N PHE A 192 -2.33 -0.75 -14.56
CA PHE A 192 -3.27 -0.21 -15.55
C PHE A 192 -4.76 -0.56 -15.33
N GLY A 193 -5.19 -0.82 -14.09
CA GLY A 193 -6.59 -1.16 -13.79
C GLY A 193 -7.01 -2.55 -14.28
N GLU A 194 -6.06 -3.42 -14.61
CA GLU A 194 -6.36 -4.81 -14.95
C GLU A 194 -7.08 -5.52 -13.80
N ARG A 195 -8.08 -6.35 -14.15
CA ARG A 195 -8.77 -7.20 -13.17
C ARG A 195 -7.88 -8.30 -12.61
N ARG A 196 -6.84 -8.69 -13.36
CA ARG A 196 -5.90 -9.73 -12.96
C ARG A 196 -4.71 -9.10 -12.26
N ALA A 197 -4.41 -9.60 -11.06
CA ALA A 197 -3.17 -9.28 -10.38
C ALA A 197 -2.04 -10.21 -10.89
N HIS A 198 -0.90 -9.61 -11.21
CA HIS A 198 0.34 -10.28 -11.57
C HIS A 198 1.10 -10.70 -10.32
N GLU A 199 1.68 -11.91 -10.33
CA GLU A 199 2.64 -12.30 -9.30
C GLU A 199 3.99 -11.67 -9.63
N ILE A 200 4.56 -10.92 -8.69
CA ILE A 200 5.90 -10.35 -8.79
C ILE A 200 6.75 -11.07 -7.76
N SER A 201 7.87 -11.66 -8.19
CA SER A 201 8.83 -12.26 -7.25
C SER A 201 10.24 -11.74 -7.50
N ILE A 202 10.90 -11.35 -6.43
CA ILE A 202 12.28 -10.90 -6.41
C ILE A 202 13.11 -11.96 -5.71
N GLU A 203 14.20 -12.34 -6.36
CA GLU A 203 15.18 -13.28 -5.83
C GLU A 203 16.55 -12.62 -5.83
N CYS A 204 17.30 -12.84 -4.74
CA CYS A 204 18.68 -12.41 -4.62
C CYS A 204 19.55 -13.64 -4.35
N GLU A 205 20.35 -14.03 -5.34
CA GLU A 205 21.34 -15.09 -5.19
C GLU A 205 22.65 -14.47 -4.72
N GLN A 206 23.10 -14.86 -3.53
CA GLN A 206 24.44 -14.54 -3.05
C GLN A 206 25.44 -15.58 -3.53
N ALA A 207 26.70 -15.17 -3.69
CA ALA A 207 27.83 -16.08 -3.71
C ALA A 207 27.74 -17.00 -2.50
N ARG A 208 27.89 -18.31 -2.69
CA ARG A 208 28.08 -19.22 -1.55
C ARG A 208 29.38 -18.85 -0.84
N GLU A 209 29.27 -18.42 0.41
CA GLU A 209 30.42 -18.42 1.31
C GLU A 209 30.79 -19.88 1.59
N GLY A 210 31.96 -20.33 1.10
CA GLY A 210 32.53 -21.62 1.51
C GLY A 210 32.86 -22.64 0.42
N GLY A 211 33.21 -22.22 -0.79
CA GLY A 211 33.79 -23.12 -1.80
C GLY A 211 35.01 -22.50 -2.46
N THR A 212 36.16 -23.16 -2.34
CA THR A 212 37.44 -22.79 -2.95
C THR A 212 37.30 -22.41 -4.43
N GLY A 213 37.59 -21.15 -4.75
CA GLY A 213 37.83 -20.67 -6.11
C GLY A 213 36.59 -20.14 -6.84
N GLY A 214 36.31 -18.85 -6.66
CA GLY A 214 35.36 -18.07 -7.48
C GLY A 214 33.97 -17.93 -6.87
N GLY A 215 33.86 -17.19 -5.76
CA GLY A 215 32.57 -16.74 -5.25
C GLY A 215 31.90 -15.83 -6.29
N GLY A 216 30.82 -16.31 -6.92
CA GLY A 216 30.12 -15.57 -7.96
C GLY A 216 29.48 -14.29 -7.43
N ASP A 217 29.57 -13.20 -8.18
CA ASP A 217 29.01 -11.93 -7.75
C ASP A 217 27.49 -12.01 -7.48
N PRO A 218 26.97 -11.33 -6.44
CA PRO A 218 25.55 -11.33 -6.13
C PRO A 218 24.72 -10.91 -7.35
N GLU A 219 23.60 -11.59 -7.54
CA GLU A 219 22.69 -11.38 -8.65
C GLU A 219 21.25 -11.22 -8.15
N MET A 220 20.54 -10.26 -8.75
CA MET A 220 19.12 -10.03 -8.50
C MET A 220 18.29 -10.40 -9.73
N VAL A 221 17.19 -11.12 -9.51
CA VAL A 221 16.23 -11.49 -10.54
C VAL A 221 14.84 -11.02 -10.11
N VAL A 222 14.19 -10.21 -10.96
CA VAL A 222 12.77 -9.89 -10.82
C VAL A 222 11.99 -10.70 -11.85
N ARG A 223 10.98 -11.43 -11.39
CA ARG A 223 10.06 -12.20 -12.23
C ARG A 223 8.66 -11.62 -12.12
N VAL A 224 7.96 -11.60 -13.25
CA VAL A 224 6.54 -11.28 -13.35
C VAL A 224 5.83 -12.50 -13.94
N ASP A 225 4.83 -13.02 -13.22
CA ASP A 225 4.12 -14.27 -13.54
C ASP A 225 5.07 -15.45 -13.84
N GLY A 226 6.17 -15.53 -13.10
CA GLY A 226 7.21 -16.55 -13.25
C GLY A 226 8.25 -16.28 -14.36
N ALA A 227 7.98 -15.37 -15.29
CA ALA A 227 8.91 -15.00 -16.36
C ALA A 227 9.95 -13.97 -15.87
N VAL A 228 11.23 -14.16 -16.21
CA VAL A 228 12.30 -13.21 -15.87
C VAL A 228 12.04 -11.90 -16.61
N SER A 229 11.87 -10.81 -15.87
CA SER A 229 11.64 -9.47 -16.41
C SER A 229 12.86 -8.56 -16.22
N VAL A 230 13.59 -8.70 -15.11
CA VAL A 230 14.84 -7.98 -14.84
C VAL A 230 15.85 -8.98 -14.30
N ARG A 231 17.11 -8.89 -14.76
CA ARG A 231 18.23 -9.67 -14.25
C ARG A 231 19.48 -8.79 -14.13
N VAL A 232 19.91 -8.52 -12.90
CA VAL A 232 21.04 -7.64 -12.60
C VAL A 232 22.19 -8.47 -12.04
N LYS A 233 23.19 -8.70 -12.89
CA LYS A 233 24.49 -9.28 -12.50
C LYS A 233 25.39 -8.25 -11.85
N HIS A 234 26.34 -8.72 -11.07
CA HIS A 234 27.33 -7.89 -10.38
C HIS A 234 26.65 -6.82 -9.54
N LEU A 235 25.66 -7.25 -8.73
CA LEU A 235 24.74 -6.39 -8.02
C LEU A 235 25.46 -5.42 -7.07
N GLN A 236 26.66 -5.77 -6.59
CA GLN A 236 27.47 -4.86 -5.77
C GLN A 236 27.90 -3.58 -6.49
N TRP A 237 27.84 -3.53 -7.81
CA TRP A 237 28.10 -2.32 -8.60
C TRP A 237 26.82 -1.66 -9.13
N LYS A 238 25.69 -2.36 -9.05
CA LYS A 238 24.38 -1.96 -9.59
C LYS A 238 23.27 -2.03 -8.54
N PHE A 239 23.63 -1.76 -7.29
CA PHE A 239 22.73 -1.88 -6.14
C PHE A 239 21.63 -0.81 -6.12
N ARG A 240 21.76 0.24 -6.94
CA ARG A 240 20.69 1.19 -7.25
C ARG A 240 20.55 1.30 -8.76
N GLY A 241 19.32 1.27 -9.26
CA GLY A 241 19.07 1.37 -10.68
C GLY A 241 17.60 1.27 -11.04
N ASN A 242 17.33 1.28 -12.34
CA ASN A 242 15.99 1.17 -12.88
C ASN A 242 15.99 0.49 -14.26
N GLU A 243 14.87 -0.10 -14.63
CA GLU A 243 14.64 -0.75 -15.93
C GLU A 243 13.17 -0.65 -16.32
N CYS A 244 12.87 -0.57 -17.62
CA CYS A 244 11.49 -0.57 -18.12
C CYS A 244 11.15 -1.94 -18.70
N ILE A 245 10.17 -2.61 -18.10
CA ILE A 245 9.71 -3.94 -18.50
C ILE A 245 8.34 -3.86 -19.19
N SER A 246 8.00 -4.90 -19.96
CA SER A 246 6.66 -5.03 -20.55
C SER A 246 5.86 -6.11 -19.82
N VAL A 247 4.74 -5.72 -19.22
CA VAL A 247 3.77 -6.60 -18.55
C VAL A 247 2.47 -6.53 -19.34
N ASN A 248 2.01 -7.62 -19.95
CA ASN A 248 0.79 -7.66 -20.77
C ASN A 248 0.70 -6.54 -21.84
N LYS A 249 1.81 -6.24 -22.53
CA LYS A 249 1.93 -5.14 -23.52
C LYS A 249 1.91 -3.73 -22.92
N ALA A 250 1.72 -3.59 -21.61
CA ALA A 250 1.85 -2.33 -20.90
C ALA A 250 3.28 -2.17 -20.35
N ARG A 251 3.81 -0.95 -20.36
CA ARG A 251 5.17 -0.67 -19.88
C ARG A 251 5.16 -0.36 -18.39
N VAL A 252 6.08 -0.94 -17.64
CA VAL A 252 6.23 -0.69 -16.20
C VAL A 252 7.70 -0.36 -15.94
N GLU A 253 7.96 0.79 -15.34
CA GLU A 253 9.28 1.14 -14.80
C GLU A 253 9.47 0.45 -13.45
N VAL A 254 10.58 -0.24 -13.30
CA VAL A 254 11.01 -0.89 -12.07
C VAL A 254 12.24 -0.16 -11.58
N TYR A 255 12.20 0.34 -10.36
CA TYR A 255 13.34 0.93 -9.66
C TYR A 255 13.73 0.03 -8.50
N TRP A 256 15.03 -0.04 -8.19
CA TRP A 256 15.53 -0.79 -7.06
C TRP A 256 16.58 -0.03 -6.28
N ASP A 257 16.55 -0.20 -4.97
CA ASP A 257 17.64 0.07 -4.04
C ASP A 257 17.83 -1.16 -3.15
N VAL A 258 18.93 -1.89 -3.37
CA VAL A 258 19.29 -3.10 -2.63
C VAL A 258 20.57 -2.88 -1.80
N HIS A 259 20.94 -1.63 -1.53
CA HIS A 259 22.14 -1.30 -0.77
C HIS A 259 22.19 -2.02 0.58
N ASP A 260 21.10 -1.93 1.35
CA ASP A 260 21.06 -2.49 2.70
C ASP A 260 21.10 -4.03 2.69
N TRP A 261 20.56 -4.68 1.66
CA TRP A 261 20.71 -6.14 1.47
C TRP A 261 22.15 -6.61 1.35
N LEU A 262 23.04 -5.76 0.82
CA LEU A 262 24.41 -6.13 0.48
C LEU A 262 25.43 -5.68 1.52
N PHE A 263 25.23 -4.50 2.10
CA PHE A 263 26.30 -3.82 2.85
C PHE A 263 25.97 -3.57 4.33
N CYS A 264 24.71 -3.66 4.74
CA CYS A 264 24.30 -3.35 6.12
C CYS A 264 24.18 -4.64 6.95
N PRO A 265 24.66 -4.72 8.20
CA PRO A 265 24.44 -5.85 9.10
C PRO A 265 22.99 -5.93 9.63
N GLY A 266 22.55 -7.11 10.08
CA GLY A 266 21.29 -7.31 10.83
C GLY A 266 20.02 -7.39 9.96
N LEU A 267 18.91 -6.82 10.46
CA LEU A 267 17.63 -6.81 9.75
C LEU A 267 17.69 -5.80 8.59
N ARG A 268 17.74 -6.32 7.36
CA ARG A 268 17.99 -5.53 6.13
C ARG A 268 16.74 -5.50 5.26
N HIS A 269 16.56 -4.43 4.51
CA HIS A 269 15.52 -4.37 3.48
C HIS A 269 16.09 -3.95 2.13
N ALA A 270 15.33 -4.21 1.08
CA ALA A 270 15.51 -3.55 -0.21
C ALA A 270 14.21 -2.89 -0.61
N LEU A 271 14.31 -1.80 -1.36
CA LEU A 271 13.17 -1.08 -1.89
C LEU A 271 13.04 -1.37 -3.38
N PHE A 272 11.85 -1.80 -3.79
CA PHE A 272 11.47 -1.92 -5.19
C PHE A 272 10.27 -1.02 -5.47
N ILE A 273 10.31 -0.26 -6.57
CA ILE A 273 9.20 0.59 -6.98
C ILE A 273 8.75 0.15 -8.36
N PHE A 274 7.48 -0.22 -8.51
CA PHE A 274 6.87 -0.52 -9.79
C PHE A 274 5.88 0.58 -10.16
N LYS A 275 6.16 1.25 -11.27
CA LYS A 275 5.40 2.39 -11.76
C LYS A 275 4.96 2.13 -13.22
N PRO A 276 3.66 2.10 -13.52
CA PRO A 276 3.14 2.13 -14.88
C PRO A 276 3.79 3.28 -15.67
N ALA A 277 4.44 2.97 -16.78
CA ALA A 277 4.99 3.98 -17.66
C ALA A 277 3.87 4.57 -18.52
N VAL A 278 3.73 5.89 -18.48
CA VAL A 278 2.77 6.59 -19.32
C VAL A 278 3.37 6.72 -20.72
N SER A 279 2.63 6.31 -21.74
CA SER A 279 3.08 6.52 -23.13
C SER A 279 3.22 8.02 -23.39
N SER A 280 4.35 8.45 -23.96
CA SER A 280 4.62 9.85 -24.26
C SER A 280 3.54 10.49 -25.18
N ALA A 281 2.92 9.70 -26.05
CA ALA A 281 1.78 10.15 -26.87
C ALA A 281 0.53 10.50 -26.04
N VAL A 282 0.33 9.82 -24.92
CA VAL A 282 -0.80 10.03 -24.02
C VAL A 282 -0.58 11.26 -23.15
N VAL A 283 0.67 11.50 -22.73
CA VAL A 283 1.08 12.75 -22.05
C VAL A 283 0.94 13.95 -23.00
N ALA A 284 1.36 13.81 -24.27
CA ALA A 284 1.23 14.86 -25.27
C ALA A 284 -0.24 15.16 -25.62
N ALA A 285 -1.09 14.15 -25.73
CA ALA A 285 -2.52 14.32 -25.95
C ALA A 285 -3.23 14.99 -24.74
N ALA A 286 -2.84 14.63 -23.51
CA ALA A 286 -3.35 15.27 -22.29
C ALA A 286 -2.91 16.74 -22.18
N ALA A 287 -1.67 17.06 -22.57
CA ALA A 287 -1.14 18.42 -22.61
C ALA A 287 -1.80 19.28 -23.71
N ALA A 288 -2.22 18.67 -24.82
CA ALA A 288 -2.93 19.37 -25.90
C ALA A 288 -4.41 19.66 -25.58
N ALA A 289 -5.01 18.94 -24.62
CA ALA A 289 -6.40 19.08 -24.22
C ALA A 289 -6.63 20.14 -23.11
N ASP A 290 -5.61 20.93 -22.77
CA ASP A 290 -5.60 21.81 -21.62
C ASP A 290 -6.46 23.07 -21.86
N THR A 291 -7.77 22.95 -21.62
CA THR A 291 -8.64 24.10 -21.37
C THR A 291 -9.59 23.89 -20.19
N MET A 292 -9.71 22.70 -19.58
CA MET A 292 -10.43 22.53 -18.30
C MET A 292 -9.82 21.39 -17.48
N SER A 293 -9.30 21.73 -16.29
CA SER A 293 -8.83 20.84 -15.22
C SER A 293 -7.88 19.71 -15.66
N SER A 294 -6.57 19.90 -15.40
CA SER A 294 -5.51 18.89 -15.59
C SER A 294 -5.81 17.50 -15.00
N ASP A 295 -6.72 17.40 -14.04
CA ASP A 295 -7.14 16.11 -13.46
C ASP A 295 -8.07 15.32 -14.38
N CYS A 296 -8.83 15.96 -15.27
CA CYS A 296 -9.74 15.27 -16.20
C CYS A 296 -9.01 14.75 -17.45
N SER A 297 -7.90 15.38 -17.86
CA SER A 297 -7.17 15.02 -19.09
C SER A 297 -6.40 13.70 -18.95
N MET A 298 -5.76 13.44 -17.79
CA MET A 298 -5.09 12.16 -17.48
C MET A 298 -6.08 10.99 -17.42
N VAL A 299 -7.33 11.27 -17.00
CA VAL A 299 -8.41 10.29 -16.82
C VAL A 299 -9.02 9.90 -18.18
N ALA A 300 -9.22 10.86 -19.08
CA ALA A 300 -9.66 10.58 -20.45
C ALA A 300 -8.64 9.73 -21.25
N ALA A 301 -7.37 9.80 -20.84
CA ALA A 301 -6.26 9.16 -21.54
C ALA A 301 -5.89 7.76 -21.00
N GLY A 302 -6.64 7.21 -20.03
CA GLY A 302 -6.47 5.84 -19.54
C GLY A 302 -5.17 5.59 -18.75
N VAL A 303 -4.50 6.64 -18.31
CA VAL A 303 -3.23 6.54 -17.59
C VAL A 303 -3.50 6.11 -16.16
N SER A 304 -2.80 5.09 -15.65
CA SER A 304 -2.84 4.74 -14.22
C SER A 304 -1.66 5.38 -13.49
N GLU A 305 -1.95 6.19 -12.46
CA GLU A 305 -0.98 6.85 -11.57
C GLU A 305 -0.50 5.92 -10.45
N PHE A 306 -0.93 4.66 -10.47
CA PHE A 306 -0.65 3.68 -9.43
C PHE A 306 0.86 3.45 -9.24
N CYS A 307 1.37 3.48 -8.02
CA CYS A 307 2.75 3.09 -7.71
C CYS A 307 2.78 2.00 -6.63
N LEU A 308 3.50 0.90 -6.87
CA LEU A 308 3.77 -0.12 -5.86
C LEU A 308 5.15 0.11 -5.25
N PHE A 309 5.22 0.24 -3.93
CA PHE A 309 6.42 0.30 -3.12
C PHE A 309 6.55 -1.01 -2.34
N LEU A 310 7.56 -1.80 -2.65
CA LEU A 310 7.78 -3.08 -2.01
C LEU A 310 9.07 -3.03 -1.19
N TYR A 311 8.92 -3.15 0.12
CA TYR A 311 10.01 -3.31 1.07
C TYR A 311 10.23 -4.79 1.30
N ALA A 312 11.33 -5.31 0.80
CA ALA A 312 11.67 -6.72 0.87
C ALA A 312 12.70 -6.96 1.98
N TRP A 313 12.23 -7.45 3.13
CA TRP A 313 13.00 -7.61 4.36
C TRP A 313 13.65 -8.98 4.46
N ARG A 314 14.99 -9.00 4.45
CA ARG A 314 15.77 -10.22 4.53
C ARG A 314 15.79 -10.73 5.97
N LEU A 315 15.31 -11.95 6.15
CA LEU A 315 15.45 -12.72 7.38
C LEU A 315 16.75 -13.53 7.28
N ASP A 316 17.59 -13.46 8.30
CA ASP A 316 18.78 -14.30 8.42
C ASP A 316 18.39 -15.80 8.59
#